data_AF-A0AAV3YDJ0-F1
#
_entry.id   AF-A0AAV3YDJ0-F1
#
_cell.length_a   1.000
_cell.length_b   1.000
_cell.length_c   1.000
_cell.angle_alpha   90.00
_cell.angle_beta   90.00
_cell.angle_gamma   90.00
#
_symmetry.space_group_name_H-M   'P 1'
#
loop_
_entity.id
_entity.type
_entity.pdbx_description
1 polymer ?
#
loop_
_entity_poly.entity_id
_entity_poly.type
_entity_poly.pdbx_seq_one_letter_code
_entity_poly.pdbx_strand_id
1 'polypeptide(L)'
;MDTLRKKKRKLKTQIRTATSEETNELLVIRRQLKKRHSALSTTESARKKRGQKRKNQEHFIRDRFQFASHLFQQPKSGTLKVDRKELETHLKKTYSDPTREEPLEETTGLVWPAAPGINFDSWPPSLQEVAAVVNKARAKSAPGPNEVTYLLYKRCPNVLKKLHEIL
;
A
#
# COMPACT_ATOMS: atom_id res chain seq x y z
N MET A 1 24.97 9.66 -20.23
CA MET A 1 23.67 9.10 -20.69
C MET A 1 23.17 9.71 -22.01
N ASP A 2 23.38 11.01 -22.25
CA ASP A 2 22.84 11.67 -23.45
C ASP A 2 23.48 11.25 -24.78
N THR A 3 24.77 10.91 -24.76
CA THR A 3 25.47 10.38 -25.95
C THR A 3 24.86 9.07 -26.44
N LEU A 4 24.53 8.14 -25.53
CA LEU A 4 23.82 6.88 -25.82
C LEU A 4 22.38 7.09 -26.30
N ARG A 5 21.67 8.07 -25.72
CA ARG A 5 20.32 8.46 -26.18
C ARG A 5 20.35 9.01 -27.61
N LYS A 6 21.31 9.89 -27.92
CA LYS A 6 21.53 10.43 -29.28
C LYS A 6 21.88 9.32 -30.28
N LYS A 7 22.81 8.41 -29.95
CA LYS A 7 23.18 7.25 -30.80
C LYS A 7 21.98 6.34 -31.08
N LYS A 8 21.16 6.01 -30.07
CA LYS A 8 19.92 5.21 -30.25
C LYS A 8 18.88 5.89 -31.13
N ARG A 9 18.77 7.23 -31.05
CA ARG A 9 17.87 8.01 -31.92
C ARG A 9 18.35 8.02 -33.36
N LYS A 10 19.65 8.25 -33.60
CA LYS A 10 20.28 8.17 -34.94
C LYS A 10 20.13 6.79 -35.58
N LEU A 11 20.32 5.71 -34.81
CA LEU A 11 20.09 4.36 -35.33
C LEU A 11 18.62 4.09 -35.67
N LYS A 12 17.68 4.68 -34.92
CA LYS A 12 16.24 4.55 -35.22
C LYS A 12 15.88 5.21 -36.55
N THR A 13 16.49 6.36 -36.86
CA THR A 13 16.30 7.04 -38.15
C THR A 13 16.95 6.26 -39.29
N GLN A 14 18.17 5.73 -39.11
CA GLN A 14 18.85 4.92 -40.12
C GLN A 14 18.10 3.63 -40.47
N ILE A 15 17.53 2.93 -39.47
CA ILE A 15 16.71 1.72 -39.70
C ILE A 15 15.47 2.01 -40.56
N ARG A 16 14.94 3.24 -40.56
CA ARG A 16 13.76 3.60 -41.37
C ARG A 16 14.05 3.75 -42.86
N THR A 17 15.31 4.00 -43.21
CA THR A 17 15.75 4.28 -44.59
C THR A 17 16.64 3.18 -45.16
N ALA A 18 16.94 2.13 -44.37
CA ALA A 18 17.89 1.09 -44.73
C ALA A 18 17.23 -0.09 -45.48
N THR A 19 18.05 -0.80 -46.24
CA THR A 19 17.68 -1.99 -47.03
C THR A 19 17.42 -3.21 -46.11
N SER A 20 16.72 -4.25 -46.58
CA SER A 20 16.31 -5.38 -45.72
C SER A 20 17.48 -6.07 -45.00
N GLU A 21 18.62 -6.24 -45.67
CA GLU A 21 19.82 -6.85 -45.10
C GLU A 21 20.47 -5.96 -44.03
N GLU A 22 20.66 -4.67 -44.33
CA GLU A 22 21.22 -3.67 -43.41
C GLU A 22 20.34 -3.47 -42.16
N THR A 23 19.01 -3.59 -42.30
CA THR A 23 18.10 -3.45 -41.17
C THR A 23 18.36 -4.51 -40.10
N ASN A 24 18.69 -5.74 -40.49
CA ASN A 24 18.97 -6.83 -39.55
C ASN A 24 20.22 -6.52 -38.72
N GLU A 25 21.29 -6.05 -39.34
CA GLU A 25 22.53 -5.68 -38.67
C GLU A 25 22.33 -4.47 -37.73
N LEU A 26 21.65 -3.43 -38.21
CA LEU A 26 21.32 -2.26 -37.41
C LEU A 26 20.44 -2.61 -36.20
N LEU A 27 19.54 -3.60 -36.31
CA LEU A 27 18.74 -4.09 -35.20
C LEU A 27 19.60 -4.76 -34.11
N VAL A 28 20.64 -5.52 -34.49
CA VAL A 28 21.60 -6.11 -33.55
C VAL A 28 22.34 -5.03 -32.78
N ILE A 29 22.89 -4.03 -33.49
CA ILE A 29 23.61 -2.90 -32.89
C ILE A 29 22.67 -2.12 -31.95
N ARG A 30 21.42 -1.89 -32.37
CA ARG A 30 20.41 -1.21 -31.54
C ARG A 30 20.08 -1.99 -30.27
N ARG A 31 20.01 -3.32 -30.36
CA ARG A 31 19.75 -4.21 -29.21
C ARG A 31 20.89 -4.13 -28.20
N GLN A 32 22.14 -4.15 -28.66
CA GLN A 32 23.32 -3.97 -27.80
C GLN A 32 23.34 -2.60 -27.11
N LEU A 33 23.07 -1.52 -27.85
CA LEU A 33 22.97 -0.17 -27.29
C LEU A 33 21.82 -0.03 -26.29
N LYS A 34 20.67 -0.68 -26.53
CA LYS A 34 19.56 -0.75 -25.56
C LYS A 34 19.99 -1.45 -24.27
N LYS A 35 20.65 -2.61 -24.36
CA LYS A 35 21.17 -3.35 -23.19
C LYS A 35 22.12 -2.49 -22.37
N ARG A 36 23.13 -1.88 -23.02
CA ARG A 36 24.09 -0.98 -22.35
C ARG A 36 23.42 0.21 -21.68
N HIS A 37 22.50 0.89 -22.37
CA HIS A 37 21.76 2.01 -21.79
C HIS A 37 20.89 1.56 -20.60
N SER A 38 20.23 0.40 -20.68
CA SER A 38 19.41 -0.12 -19.60
C SER A 38 20.24 -0.42 -18.36
N ALA A 39 21.37 -1.12 -18.53
CA ALA A 39 22.30 -1.42 -17.43
C ALA A 39 22.75 -0.14 -16.72
N LEU A 40 23.23 0.86 -17.48
CA LEU A 40 23.65 2.15 -16.94
C LEU A 40 22.50 2.91 -16.26
N SER A 41 21.30 2.86 -16.83
CA SER A 41 20.13 3.50 -16.22
C SER A 41 19.78 2.87 -14.89
N THR A 42 19.81 1.54 -14.80
CA THR A 42 19.52 0.81 -13.56
C THR A 42 20.56 1.12 -12.48
N THR A 43 21.85 1.14 -12.82
CA THR A 43 22.93 1.46 -11.87
C THR A 43 22.82 2.90 -11.38
N GLU A 44 22.57 3.86 -12.28
CA GLU A 44 22.36 5.27 -11.92
C GLU A 44 21.11 5.46 -11.05
N SER A 45 19.98 4.84 -11.42
CA SER A 45 18.76 4.89 -10.61
C SER A 45 18.98 4.26 -9.24
N ALA A 46 19.71 3.15 -9.14
CA ALA A 46 20.06 2.53 -7.87
C ALA A 46 20.95 3.45 -7.01
N ARG A 47 21.94 4.11 -7.63
CA ARG A 47 22.80 5.09 -6.94
C ARG A 47 21.97 6.27 -6.40
N LYS A 48 21.10 6.84 -7.22
CA LYS A 48 20.20 7.94 -6.81
C LYS A 48 19.27 7.52 -5.68
N LYS A 49 18.66 6.34 -5.77
CA LYS A 49 17.80 5.78 -4.71
C LYS A 49 18.56 5.59 -3.39
N ARG A 50 19.79 5.05 -3.44
CA ARG A 50 20.66 4.91 -2.27
C ARG A 50 20.99 6.28 -1.65
N GLY A 51 21.36 7.25 -2.47
CA GLY A 51 21.62 8.62 -2.01
C GLY A 51 20.40 9.26 -1.37
N GLN A 52 19.21 9.12 -1.97
CA GLN A 52 17.97 9.65 -1.41
C GLN A 52 17.61 8.97 -0.08
N LYS A 53 17.76 7.64 0.00
CA LYS A 53 17.52 6.88 1.24
C LYS A 53 18.41 7.39 2.37
N ARG A 54 19.70 7.59 2.09
CA ARG A 54 20.66 8.12 3.06
C ARG A 54 20.27 9.53 3.53
N LYS A 55 19.94 10.44 2.61
CA LYS A 55 19.46 11.80 2.96
C LYS A 55 18.19 11.77 3.81
N ASN A 56 17.23 10.91 3.46
CA ASN A 56 15.99 10.76 4.23
C ASN A 56 16.27 10.22 5.64
N GLN A 57 17.18 9.25 5.77
CA GLN A 57 17.61 8.72 7.08
C GLN A 57 18.31 9.80 7.92
N GLU A 58 19.24 10.55 7.33
CA GLU A 58 19.92 11.68 7.99
C GLU A 58 18.91 12.74 8.46
N HIS A 59 17.94 13.10 7.61
CA HIS A 59 16.88 14.05 7.96
C HIS A 59 15.98 13.54 9.09
N PHE A 60 15.58 12.26 9.05
CA PHE A 60 14.79 11.64 10.10
C PHE A 60 15.53 11.59 11.45
N ILE A 61 16.82 11.25 11.44
CA ILE A 61 17.64 11.19 12.66
C ILE A 61 17.83 12.59 13.24
N ARG A 62 18.04 13.59 12.39
CA ARG A 62 18.23 14.99 12.81
C ARG A 62 16.97 15.55 13.48
N ASP A 63 15.80 15.36 12.89
CA ASP A 63 14.51 15.79 13.46
C ASP A 63 13.36 14.90 12.95
N ARG A 64 12.86 14.06 13.85
CA ARG A 64 11.80 13.09 13.56
C ARG A 64 10.46 13.77 13.33
N PHE A 65 10.17 14.85 14.06
CA PHE A 65 8.87 15.51 14.01
C PHE A 65 8.73 16.35 12.75
N GLN A 66 9.77 17.09 12.38
CA GLN A 66 9.80 17.81 11.10
C GLN A 66 9.77 16.85 9.91
N PHE A 67 10.51 15.73 9.97
CA PHE A 67 10.45 14.71 8.92
C PHE A 67 9.03 14.14 8.76
N ALA A 68 8.37 13.78 9.86
CA ALA A 68 7.00 13.26 9.82
C ALA A 68 6.01 14.31 9.30
N SER A 69 6.11 15.55 9.79
CA SER A 69 5.29 16.67 9.31
C SER A 69 5.43 16.86 7.80
N HIS A 70 6.66 16.85 7.28
CA HIS A 70 6.91 16.95 5.85
C HIS A 70 6.40 15.75 5.05
N LEU A 71 6.42 14.53 5.61
CA LEU A 71 5.93 13.32 4.96
C LEU A 71 4.40 13.33 4.77
N PHE A 72 3.67 13.86 5.76
CA PHE A 72 2.20 13.87 5.77
C PHE A 72 1.59 15.18 5.26
N GLN A 73 2.38 16.24 5.14
CA GLN A 73 1.93 17.47 4.51
C GLN A 73 1.68 17.23 3.01
N GLN A 74 0.41 17.13 2.64
CA GLN A 74 0.04 17.21 1.24
C GLN A 74 0.35 18.62 0.71
N PRO A 75 0.77 18.75 -0.56
CA PRO A 75 0.91 20.05 -1.19
C PRO A 75 -0.45 20.75 -1.13
N LYS A 76 -0.55 21.79 -0.30
CA LYS A 76 -1.75 22.60 -0.18
C LYS A 76 -1.93 23.36 -1.50
N SER A 77 -2.91 22.97 -2.31
CA SER A 77 -3.26 23.70 -3.52
C SER A 77 -4.36 24.71 -3.21
N GLY A 78 -4.13 25.98 -3.54
CA GLY A 78 -5.11 27.05 -3.42
C GLY A 78 -5.00 27.85 -2.13
N THR A 79 -5.32 29.14 -2.24
CA THR A 79 -5.43 30.06 -1.10
C THR A 79 -6.90 30.36 -0.91
N LEU A 80 -7.48 29.88 0.19
CA LEU A 80 -8.84 30.24 0.56
C LEU A 80 -8.83 31.62 1.20
N LYS A 81 -9.43 32.61 0.52
CA LYS A 81 -9.61 33.99 1.03
C LYS A 81 -10.95 34.13 1.76
N VAL A 82 -11.15 33.34 2.80
CA VAL A 82 -12.39 33.37 3.60
C VAL A 82 -11.98 33.48 5.06
N ASP A 83 -12.73 34.26 5.84
CA ASP A 83 -12.48 34.36 7.27
C ASP A 83 -12.75 33.02 7.96
N ARG A 84 -11.96 32.71 8.99
CA ARG A 84 -12.04 31.42 9.69
C ARG A 84 -13.44 31.19 10.26
N LYS A 85 -14.05 32.24 10.81
CA LYS A 85 -15.40 32.15 11.41
C LYS A 85 -16.44 31.77 10.36
N GLU A 86 -16.38 32.37 9.18
CA GLU A 86 -17.31 32.07 8.07
C GLU A 86 -17.12 30.64 7.56
N LEU A 87 -15.88 30.16 7.49
CA LEU A 87 -15.61 28.77 7.12
C LEU A 87 -16.15 27.79 8.16
N GLU A 88 -15.90 28.02 9.45
CA GLU A 88 -16.36 27.15 10.53
C GLU A 88 -17.88 27.10 10.61
N THR A 89 -18.58 28.23 10.43
CA THR A 89 -20.05 28.26 10.39
C THR A 89 -20.59 27.52 9.16
N HIS A 90 -19.98 27.68 7.99
CA HIS A 90 -20.34 26.92 6.80
C HIS A 90 -20.14 25.42 7.03
N LEU A 91 -18.97 24.98 7.50
CA LEU A 91 -18.70 23.57 7.78
C LEU A 91 -19.68 22.99 8.80
N LYS A 92 -19.97 23.72 9.87
CA LYS A 92 -20.95 23.31 10.87
C LYS A 92 -22.33 23.18 10.24
N LYS A 93 -22.77 24.14 9.44
CA LYS A 93 -24.07 24.06 8.74
C LYS A 93 -24.14 22.90 7.74
N THR A 94 -23.06 22.63 7.00
CA THR A 94 -23.04 21.61 5.93
C THR A 94 -22.94 20.19 6.48
N TYR A 95 -22.13 19.98 7.53
CA TYR A 95 -21.78 18.64 8.01
C TYR A 95 -22.32 18.32 9.40
N SER A 96 -22.95 19.26 10.10
CA SER A 96 -23.65 18.93 11.35
C SER A 96 -25.07 18.53 11.04
N ASP A 97 -25.50 17.46 11.69
CA ASP A 97 -26.89 17.08 11.78
C ASP A 97 -27.50 17.72 13.04
N PRO A 98 -28.41 18.70 12.90
CA PRO A 98 -29.04 19.37 14.05
C PRO A 98 -29.96 18.44 14.84
N THR A 99 -30.45 17.36 14.22
CA THR A 99 -31.37 16.37 14.79
C THR A 99 -30.66 15.09 15.21
N ARG A 100 -29.32 15.10 15.30
CA ARG A 100 -28.53 13.91 15.64
C ARG A 100 -28.92 13.25 16.95
N GLU A 101 -29.35 14.04 17.94
CA GLU A 101 -29.78 13.56 19.26
C GLU A 101 -31.25 13.13 19.26
N GLU A 102 -32.00 13.41 18.20
CA GLU A 102 -33.39 12.98 18.06
C GLU A 102 -33.43 11.52 17.59
N PRO A 103 -34.15 10.63 18.30
CA PRO A 103 -34.34 9.27 17.85
C PRO A 103 -35.01 9.26 16.47
N LEU A 104 -34.43 8.51 15.53
CA LEU A 104 -35.06 8.29 14.23
C LEU A 104 -36.41 7.59 14.41
N GLU A 105 -37.42 8.03 13.64
CA GLU A 105 -38.72 7.36 13.60
C GLU A 105 -38.58 5.92 13.13
N GLU A 106 -39.46 5.04 13.62
CA GLU A 106 -39.54 3.66 13.16
C GLU A 106 -39.87 3.65 11.66
N THR A 107 -38.92 3.18 10.84
CA THR A 107 -39.11 3.11 9.39
C THR A 107 -40.24 2.12 9.06
N THR A 108 -41.29 2.64 8.44
CA THR A 108 -42.44 1.86 7.99
C THR A 108 -42.00 0.77 6.99
N GLY A 109 -42.40 -0.47 7.24
CA GLY A 109 -42.07 -1.62 6.38
C GLY A 109 -40.85 -2.45 6.80
N LEU A 110 -40.12 -2.07 7.85
CA LEU A 110 -39.13 -2.97 8.44
C LEU A 110 -39.83 -4.03 9.30
N VAL A 111 -39.63 -5.30 8.92
CA VAL A 111 -40.02 -6.44 9.74
C VAL A 111 -38.82 -6.81 10.60
N TRP A 112 -38.92 -6.58 11.91
CA TRP A 112 -37.94 -7.10 12.85
C TRP A 112 -37.97 -8.62 12.80
N PRO A 113 -36.82 -9.30 12.63
CA PRO A 113 -36.79 -10.74 12.70
C PRO A 113 -37.22 -11.20 14.10
N ALA A 114 -37.88 -12.35 14.18
CA ALA A 114 -38.16 -12.98 15.47
C ALA A 114 -36.85 -13.19 16.24
N ALA A 115 -36.92 -13.11 17.57
CA ALA A 115 -35.79 -13.43 18.42
C ALA A 115 -35.23 -14.82 18.05
N PRO A 116 -33.90 -14.98 17.98
CA PRO A 116 -33.31 -16.26 17.62
C PRO A 116 -33.76 -17.33 18.62
N GLY A 117 -34.31 -18.44 18.12
CA GLY A 117 -34.76 -19.55 18.97
C GLY A 117 -33.62 -20.42 19.52
N ILE A 118 -32.38 -20.15 19.11
CA ILE A 118 -31.18 -20.89 19.51
C ILE A 118 -30.28 -19.90 20.24
N ASN A 119 -29.92 -20.25 21.48
CA ASN A 119 -28.95 -19.47 22.24
C ASN A 119 -27.58 -19.51 21.57
N PHE A 120 -26.84 -18.41 21.68
CA PHE A 120 -25.46 -18.37 21.22
C PHE A 120 -24.61 -19.37 22.02
N ASP A 121 -23.75 -20.11 21.31
CA ASP A 121 -22.78 -20.98 21.98
C ASP A 121 -21.70 -20.12 22.64
N SER A 122 -21.72 -20.09 23.96
CA SER A 122 -20.79 -19.32 24.79
C SER A 122 -19.59 -20.15 25.26
N TRP A 123 -19.51 -21.42 24.85
CA TRP A 123 -18.38 -22.27 25.18
C TRP A 123 -17.11 -21.80 24.42
N PRO A 124 -15.93 -21.94 25.05
CA PRO A 124 -14.68 -21.70 24.35
C PRO A 124 -14.54 -22.61 23.11
N PRO A 125 -13.87 -22.13 22.05
CA PRO A 125 -13.71 -22.92 20.84
C PRO A 125 -12.91 -24.19 21.13
N SER A 126 -13.30 -25.29 20.50
CA SER A 126 -12.55 -26.54 20.55
C SER A 126 -11.22 -26.43 19.82
N LEU A 127 -10.24 -27.29 20.17
CA LEU A 127 -8.95 -27.34 19.47
C LEU A 127 -9.12 -27.57 17.96
N GLN A 128 -10.15 -28.33 17.55
CA GLN A 128 -10.44 -28.59 16.14
C GLN A 128 -10.91 -27.32 15.41
N GLU A 129 -11.76 -26.52 16.03
CA GLU A 129 -12.21 -25.24 15.48
C GLU A 129 -11.05 -24.24 15.37
N VAL A 130 -10.21 -24.15 16.42
CA VAL A 130 -9.00 -23.32 16.38
C VAL A 130 -8.07 -23.78 15.26
N ALA A 131 -7.85 -25.09 15.11
CA ALA A 131 -7.04 -25.64 14.03
C ALA A 131 -7.63 -25.34 12.65
N ALA A 132 -8.95 -25.42 12.49
CA ALA A 132 -9.64 -25.11 11.23
C ALA A 132 -9.44 -23.63 10.84
N VAL A 133 -9.60 -22.71 11.80
CA VAL A 133 -9.37 -21.27 11.60
C VAL A 133 -7.92 -20.98 11.22
N VAL A 134 -6.96 -21.55 11.97
CA VAL A 134 -5.52 -21.40 11.69
C VAL A 134 -5.19 -21.93 10.30
N ASN A 135 -5.72 -23.09 9.90
CA ASN A 135 -5.46 -23.68 8.59
C ASN A 135 -6.07 -22.89 7.44
N LYS A 136 -7.22 -22.22 7.65
CA LYS A 136 -7.83 -21.32 6.68
C LYS A 136 -7.00 -20.05 6.45
N ALA A 137 -6.33 -19.54 7.48
CA ALA A 137 -5.48 -18.35 7.36
C ALA A 137 -4.25 -18.59 6.48
N ARG A 138 -3.78 -17.56 5.75
CA ARG A 138 -2.54 -17.67 4.96
C ARG A 138 -1.33 -17.74 5.90
N ALA A 139 -0.40 -18.68 5.65
CA ALA A 139 0.77 -18.87 6.52
C ALA A 139 1.67 -17.61 6.62
N LYS A 140 1.68 -16.77 5.58
CA LYS A 140 2.45 -15.52 5.49
C LYS A 140 1.60 -14.27 5.78
N SER A 141 0.45 -14.41 6.43
CA SER A 141 -0.28 -13.23 6.92
C SER A 141 0.60 -12.43 7.88
N ALA A 142 0.39 -11.11 7.92
CA ALA A 142 1.10 -10.24 8.84
C ALA A 142 0.89 -10.73 10.28
N PRO A 143 1.96 -10.81 11.10
CA PRO A 143 1.83 -11.25 12.48
C PRO A 143 1.06 -10.22 13.31
N GLY A 144 0.43 -10.70 14.39
CA GLY A 144 -0.22 -9.84 15.37
C GLY A 144 0.79 -9.20 16.34
N PRO A 145 0.32 -8.64 17.47
CA PRO A 145 1.17 -8.01 18.48
C PRO A 145 2.25 -8.92 19.09
N ASN A 146 2.07 -10.23 19.00
CA ASN A 146 3.05 -11.23 19.44
C ASN A 146 4.18 -11.47 18.43
N GLU A 147 4.13 -10.83 17.25
CA GLU A 147 5.09 -11.01 16.15
C GLU A 147 5.16 -12.45 15.58
N VAL A 148 4.22 -13.33 15.96
CA VAL A 148 4.17 -14.73 15.51
C VAL A 148 3.24 -14.86 14.30
N THR A 149 3.74 -15.50 13.24
CA THR A 149 2.94 -15.80 12.04
C THR A 149 2.18 -17.12 12.17
N TYR A 150 1.10 -17.27 11.38
CA TYR A 150 0.33 -18.52 11.31
C TYR A 150 1.15 -19.74 10.88
N LEU A 151 2.32 -19.55 10.26
CA LEU A 151 3.22 -20.64 9.89
C LEU A 151 3.61 -21.50 11.10
N LEU A 152 3.89 -20.88 12.25
CA LEU A 152 4.27 -21.60 13.47
C LEU A 152 3.15 -22.51 13.94
N TYR A 153 1.95 -21.97 14.09
CA TYR A 153 0.77 -22.71 14.55
C TYR A 153 0.37 -23.85 13.59
N LYS A 154 0.60 -23.70 12.28
CA LYS A 154 0.36 -24.76 11.29
C LYS A 154 1.39 -25.89 11.33
N ARG A 155 2.66 -25.55 11.60
CA ARG A 155 3.77 -26.51 11.52
C ARG A 155 4.06 -27.18 12.87
N CYS A 156 3.68 -26.55 13.98
CA CYS A 156 3.98 -26.98 15.33
C CYS A 156 2.68 -27.28 16.10
N PRO A 157 2.14 -28.52 16.03
CA PRO A 157 0.85 -28.85 16.65
C PRO A 157 0.84 -28.70 18.16
N ASN A 158 1.99 -28.90 18.83
CA ASN A 158 2.09 -28.69 20.29
C ASN A 158 1.99 -27.20 20.68
N VAL A 159 2.47 -26.30 19.82
CA VAL A 159 2.33 -24.85 20.05
C VAL A 159 0.87 -24.43 19.87
N LEU A 160 0.18 -24.99 18.88
CA LEU A 160 -1.25 -24.77 18.69
C LEU A 160 -2.07 -25.29 19.88
N LYS A 161 -1.74 -26.46 20.43
CA LYS A 161 -2.35 -26.98 21.66
C LYS A 161 -2.13 -26.03 22.83
N LYS A 162 -0.90 -25.54 23.02
CA LYS A 162 -0.62 -24.60 24.11
C LYS A 162 -1.35 -23.27 23.94
N LEU A 163 -1.53 -22.79 22.70
CA LEU A 163 -2.35 -21.63 22.41
C LEU A 163 -3.81 -21.88 22.80
N HIS A 164 -4.35 -23.07 22.49
CA HIS A 164 -5.72 -23.43 22.86
C HIS A 164 -5.94 -23.50 24.37
N GLU A 165 -4.94 -23.96 25.14
CA GLU A 165 -5.01 -24.00 26.61
C GLU A 165 -5.07 -22.61 27.28
N ILE A 166 -4.70 -21.54 26.58
CA ILE A 166 -4.67 -20.17 27.12
C ILE A 166 -5.73 -19.24 26.49
N LEU A 167 -6.55 -19.77 25.57
CA LEU A 167 -7.72 -19.09 25.00
C LEU A 167 -8.94 -19.30 25.89
#